data_AF-A0A348V6L0-F1
#
_entry.id   AF-A0A348V6L0-F1
#
_cell.length_a   1.000
_cell.length_b   1.000
_cell.length_c   1.000
_cell.angle_alpha   90.00
_cell.angle_beta   90.00
_cell.angle_gamma   90.00
#
_symmetry.space_group_name_H-M   'P 1'
#
loop_
_entity.id
_entity.type
_entity.pdbx_description
1 polymer ?
#
loop_
_entity_poly.entity_id
_entity_poly.type
_entity_poly.pdbx_seq_one_letter_code
_entity_poly.pdbx_strand_id
1 'polypeptide(L)'
;MERKMSGDMANMADKLEEMESEIENLHIENDTLCLRLQNQQPEKCTACQAPKSCTWEKQEKSNRWWKTGCGNTWMLDDWSTPITDGIIFCPVCGGTVTVKLQS
;
A
#
# COMPACT_ATOMS: atom_id res chain seq x y z
N MET A 1 -32.59 19.78 -40.29
CA MET A 1 -31.25 19.75 -39.67
C MET A 1 -31.13 18.68 -38.57
N GLU A 2 -32.24 18.13 -38.08
CA GLU A 2 -32.30 17.26 -36.88
C GLU A 2 -31.79 15.82 -37.08
N ARG A 3 -31.86 15.26 -38.30
CA ARG A 3 -31.42 13.86 -38.55
C ARG A 3 -29.92 13.64 -38.41
N LYS A 4 -29.10 14.68 -38.61
CA LYS A 4 -27.63 14.56 -38.55
C LYS A 4 -27.14 14.43 -37.10
N MET A 5 -27.69 15.25 -36.20
CA MET A 5 -27.37 15.23 -34.76
C MET A 5 -27.80 13.92 -34.07
N SER A 6 -28.92 13.30 -34.50
CA SER A 6 -29.36 12.00 -33.98
C SER A 6 -28.43 10.85 -34.36
N GLY A 7 -27.80 10.90 -35.54
CA GLY A 7 -26.83 9.89 -35.98
C GLY A 7 -25.48 10.02 -35.25
N ASP A 8 -25.07 11.26 -34.98
CA ASP A 8 -23.83 11.53 -34.23
C ASP A 8 -23.94 11.09 -32.76
N MET A 9 -25.10 11.27 -32.11
CA MET A 9 -25.34 10.77 -30.74
C MET A 9 -25.38 9.23 -30.66
N ALA A 10 -25.99 8.55 -31.64
CA ALA A 10 -26.01 7.09 -31.68
C ALA A 10 -24.60 6.51 -31.86
N ASN A 11 -23.78 7.11 -32.74
CA ASN A 11 -22.39 6.71 -32.94
C ASN A 11 -21.52 6.95 -31.68
N MET A 12 -21.79 8.02 -30.93
CA MET A 12 -21.10 8.24 -29.64
C MET A 12 -21.53 7.24 -28.56
N ALA A 13 -22.80 6.84 -28.53
CA ALA A 13 -23.28 5.83 -27.59
C ALA A 13 -22.62 4.46 -27.83
N ASP A 14 -22.53 4.03 -29.10
CA ASP A 14 -21.87 2.78 -29.47
C ASP A 14 -20.38 2.79 -29.08
N LYS A 15 -19.69 3.93 -29.27
CA LYS A 15 -18.29 4.11 -28.86
C LYS A 15 -18.10 4.14 -27.35
N LEU A 16 -19.07 4.66 -26.60
CA LEU A 16 -19.04 4.64 -25.14
C LEU A 16 -19.15 3.21 -24.62
N GLU A 17 -20.06 2.41 -25.19
CA GLU A 17 -20.19 0.99 -24.84
C GLU A 17 -18.91 0.20 -25.17
N GLU A 18 -18.28 0.48 -26.31
CA GLU A 18 -17.00 -0.13 -26.69
C GLU A 18 -15.87 0.25 -25.72
N MET A 19 -15.76 1.54 -25.35
CA MET A 19 -14.78 2.00 -24.38
C MET A 19 -15.02 1.44 -22.98
N GLU A 20 -16.28 1.32 -22.55
CA GLU A 20 -16.63 0.71 -21.26
C GLU A 20 -16.20 -0.76 -21.22
N SER A 21 -16.41 -1.51 -22.31
CA SER A 21 -15.92 -2.88 -22.44
C SER A 21 -14.39 -2.97 -22.42
N GLU A 22 -13.70 -2.03 -23.07
CA GLU A 22 -12.24 -1.97 -23.07
C GLU A 22 -11.67 -1.66 -21.67
N ILE A 23 -12.30 -0.75 -20.92
CA ILE A 23 -11.95 -0.46 -19.53
C ILE A 23 -12.11 -1.69 -18.65
N GLU A 24 -13.20 -2.44 -18.80
CA GLU A 24 -13.43 -3.66 -18.03
C GLU A 24 -12.36 -4.72 -18.33
N ASN A 25 -12.02 -4.91 -19.60
CA ASN A 25 -10.96 -5.83 -20.00
C ASN A 25 -9.59 -5.42 -19.44
N LEU A 26 -9.28 -4.13 -19.46
CA LEU A 26 -8.03 -3.60 -18.88
C LEU A 26 -7.97 -3.80 -17.37
N HIS A 27 -9.09 -3.67 -16.65
CA HIS A 27 -9.13 -3.97 -15.22
C HIS A 27 -8.85 -5.45 -14.95
N ILE A 28 -9.47 -6.35 -15.71
CA ILE A 28 -9.23 -7.80 -15.59
C ILE A 28 -7.76 -8.15 -15.88
N GLU A 29 -7.17 -7.55 -16.90
CA GLU A 29 -5.76 -7.77 -17.24
C GLU A 29 -4.84 -7.27 -16.13
N ASN A 30 -5.13 -6.08 -15.57
CA ASN A 30 -4.35 -5.51 -14.48
C ASN A 30 -4.41 -6.39 -13.21
N ASP A 31 -5.59 -6.91 -12.86
CA ASP A 31 -5.77 -7.86 -11.75
C ASP A 31 -5.00 -9.16 -11.98
N THR A 32 -5.05 -9.68 -13.21
CA THR A 32 -4.31 -10.88 -13.60
C THR A 32 -2.80 -10.67 -13.52
N LEU A 33 -2.31 -9.52 -13.98
CA LEU A 33 -0.89 -9.15 -13.89
C LEU A 33 -0.46 -8.98 -12.44
N CYS A 34 -1.30 -8.41 -11.57
CA CYS A 34 -1.03 -8.32 -10.14
C CYS A 34 -0.89 -9.71 -9.51
N LEU A 35 -1.78 -10.66 -9.82
CA LEU A 35 -1.69 -12.04 -9.34
C LEU A 35 -0.43 -12.76 -9.87
N ARG A 36 -0.07 -12.54 -11.14
CA ARG A 36 1.17 -13.11 -11.73
C ARG A 36 2.41 -12.54 -11.06
N LEU A 37 2.46 -11.24 -10.82
CA LEU A 37 3.55 -10.57 -10.10
C LEU A 37 3.65 -11.06 -8.66
N GLN A 38 2.52 -11.29 -7.98
CA GLN A 38 2.49 -11.86 -6.63
C GLN A 38 3.10 -13.28 -6.60
N ASN A 39 2.81 -14.11 -7.61
CA ASN A 39 3.33 -15.48 -7.67
C ASN A 39 4.82 -15.55 -8.06
N GLN A 40 5.27 -14.66 -8.95
CA GLN A 40 6.66 -14.66 -9.42
C GLN A 40 7.61 -13.89 -8.52
N GLN A 41 7.15 -12.78 -7.93
CA GLN A 41 7.95 -11.86 -7.12
C GLN A 41 7.12 -11.34 -5.95
N PRO A 42 6.71 -12.20 -4.99
CA PRO A 42 5.88 -11.83 -3.85
C PRO A 42 6.49 -10.69 -3.03
N GLU A 43 7.81 -10.53 -3.10
CA GLU A 43 8.62 -9.53 -2.41
C GLU A 43 8.46 -8.11 -3.00
N LYS A 44 8.15 -8.00 -4.30
CA LYS A 44 8.15 -6.75 -5.07
C LYS A 44 6.78 -6.18 -5.38
N CYS A 45 5.67 -6.92 -5.20
CA CYS A 45 4.33 -6.30 -5.28
C CYS A 45 4.02 -5.56 -3.98
N THR A 46 4.53 -4.34 -3.84
CA THR A 46 4.25 -3.44 -2.71
C THR A 46 2.78 -3.02 -2.63
N ALA A 47 2.06 -2.98 -3.76
CA ALA A 47 0.63 -2.67 -3.81
C ALA A 47 -0.28 -3.85 -3.37
N CYS A 48 0.20 -5.09 -3.53
CA CYS A 48 -0.56 -6.31 -3.18
C CYS A 48 -0.29 -6.79 -1.74
N GLN A 49 0.76 -6.28 -1.09
CA GLN A 49 1.08 -6.66 0.27
C GLN A 49 0.14 -5.92 1.22
N ALA A 50 -0.59 -6.65 2.07
CA ALA A 50 -1.25 -6.06 3.24
C ALA A 50 -0.28 -5.08 3.91
N PRO A 51 -0.74 -3.92 4.42
CA PRO A 51 0.15 -2.92 5.00
C PRO A 51 1.05 -3.62 6.01
N LYS A 52 2.35 -3.71 5.68
CA LYS A 52 3.31 -4.37 6.54
C LYS A 52 3.38 -3.52 7.80
N SER A 53 2.88 -4.03 8.93
CA SER A 53 3.10 -3.38 10.21
C SER A 53 4.43 -3.86 10.78
N CYS A 54 5.18 -2.94 11.37
CA CYS A 54 6.40 -3.25 12.09
C CYS A 54 6.23 -2.85 13.54
N THR A 55 6.17 -3.85 14.43
CA THR A 55 6.05 -3.59 15.86
C THR A 55 7.37 -3.07 16.41
N TRP A 56 7.33 -2.00 17.19
CA TRP A 56 8.46 -1.51 17.97
C TRP A 56 8.16 -1.71 19.44
N GLU A 57 9.03 -2.47 20.11
CA GLU A 57 8.89 -2.85 21.52
C GLU A 57 9.99 -2.18 22.34
N LYS A 58 9.56 -1.49 23.41
CA LYS A 58 10.50 -0.90 24.38
C LYS A 58 11.22 -2.01 25.13
N GLN A 59 12.54 -1.90 25.28
CA GLN A 59 13.32 -2.87 26.03
C GLN A 59 13.21 -2.62 27.53
N GLU A 60 12.82 -3.64 28.30
CA GLU A 60 12.51 -3.57 29.75
C GLU A 60 13.57 -2.84 30.60
N LYS A 61 14.84 -2.94 30.24
CA LYS A 61 15.97 -2.39 31.01
C LYS A 61 16.35 -0.96 30.60
N SER A 62 15.62 -0.32 29.70
CA SER A 62 15.99 1.00 29.18
C SER A 62 14.80 1.85 28.72
N ASN A 63 14.90 3.15 28.99
CA ASN A 63 13.96 4.13 28.45
C ASN A 63 14.28 4.57 27.02
N ARG A 64 15.46 4.20 26.49
CA ARG A 64 15.98 4.65 25.19
C ARG A 64 16.03 3.57 24.13
N TRP A 65 16.07 2.30 24.53
CA TRP A 65 16.29 1.20 23.60
C TRP A 65 14.97 0.60 23.12
N TRP A 66 14.79 0.57 21.81
CA TRP A 66 13.62 0.04 21.13
C TRP A 66 14.03 -1.06 20.17
N LYS A 67 13.30 -2.18 20.17
CA LYS A 67 13.53 -3.30 19.25
C LYS A 67 12.40 -3.36 18.23
N THR A 68 12.77 -3.38 16.96
CA THR A 68 11.84 -3.56 15.85
C THR A 68 11.46 -5.04 15.69
N GLY A 69 10.28 -5.31 15.15
CA GLY A 69 9.84 -6.65 14.77
C GLY A 69 10.72 -7.29 13.68
N CYS A 70 11.56 -6.48 13.03
CA CYS A 70 12.58 -6.93 12.08
C CYS A 70 13.88 -7.40 12.75
N GLY A 71 13.99 -7.28 14.08
CA GLY A 71 15.16 -7.73 14.84
C GLY A 71 16.21 -6.66 15.10
N ASN A 72 16.11 -5.48 14.49
CA ASN A 72 17.04 -4.38 14.72
C ASN A 72 16.70 -3.60 16.00
N THR A 73 17.72 -3.08 16.67
CA THR A 73 17.58 -2.25 17.88
C THR A 73 18.01 -0.82 17.59
N TRP A 74 17.22 0.13 18.07
CA TRP A 74 17.41 1.57 17.90
C TRP A 74 17.47 2.26 19.25
N MET A 75 18.25 3.33 19.32
CA MET A 75 18.31 4.20 20.48
C MET A 75 17.58 5.49 20.14
N LEU A 76 16.55 5.81 20.91
CA LEU A 76 15.81 7.06 20.84
C LEU A 76 16.07 7.90 22.10
N ASP A 77 15.59 9.14 22.09
CA ASP A 77 15.75 10.03 23.24
C ASP A 77 15.03 9.50 24.49
N ASP A 78 15.55 9.85 25.67
CA ASP A 78 14.92 9.49 26.93
C ASP A 78 13.48 10.01 26.94
N TRP A 79 12.52 9.09 27.15
CA TRP A 79 11.08 9.35 27.20
C TRP A 79 10.38 9.52 25.84
N SER A 80 11.10 9.35 24.73
CA SER A 80 10.50 9.29 23.41
C SER A 80 9.87 7.92 23.12
N THR A 81 8.93 7.94 22.18
CA THR A 81 8.47 6.78 21.42
C THR A 81 8.85 6.97 19.95
N PRO A 82 8.88 5.91 19.15
CA PRO A 82 9.11 6.04 17.71
C PRO A 82 8.16 7.06 17.06
N ILE A 83 6.90 7.09 17.48
CA ILE A 83 5.88 8.01 16.94
C ILE A 83 6.17 9.47 17.33
N THR A 84 6.58 9.73 18.57
CA THR A 84 6.89 11.11 19.02
C THR A 84 8.16 11.65 18.36
N ASP A 85 9.08 10.77 17.95
CA ASP A 85 10.29 11.11 17.21
C ASP A 85 10.05 11.19 15.68
N GLY A 86 8.79 11.10 15.24
CA GLY A 86 8.41 11.20 13.82
C GLY A 86 8.69 9.93 13.01
N ILE A 87 9.04 8.81 13.65
CA ILE A 87 9.29 7.52 13.01
C ILE A 87 7.96 6.80 12.78
N ILE A 88 7.35 7.08 11.63
CA ILE A 88 6.09 6.48 11.19
C ILE A 88 6.27 5.21 10.33
N PHE A 89 7.47 5.00 9.77
CA PHE A 89 7.84 3.82 9.00
C PHE A 89 9.12 3.17 9.55
N CYS A 90 9.17 1.84 9.51
CA CYS A 90 10.35 1.09 9.90
C CYS A 90 11.44 1.24 8.82
N PRO A 91 12.66 1.67 9.18
CA PRO A 91 13.76 1.84 8.23
C PRO A 91 14.31 0.51 7.68
N VAL A 92 13.94 -0.64 8.29
CA VAL A 92 14.41 -1.97 7.86
C VAL A 92 13.48 -2.57 6.82
N CYS A 93 12.17 -2.59 7.08
CA CYS A 93 11.19 -3.28 6.22
C CYS A 93 10.22 -2.36 5.47
N GLY A 94 10.28 -1.04 5.71
CA GLY A 94 9.35 -0.05 5.14
C GLY A 94 7.93 -0.12 5.71
N GLY A 95 7.67 -0.99 6.68
CA GLY A 95 6.34 -1.16 7.27
C GLY A 95 5.95 -0.03 8.23
N THR A 96 4.65 0.27 8.34
CA THR A 96 4.11 1.27 9.28
C THR A 96 4.42 0.87 10.72
N VAL A 97 4.90 1.82 11.52
CA VAL A 97 5.31 1.55 12.89
C VAL A 97 4.10 1.40 13.82
N THR A 98 4.08 0.32 14.59
CA THR A 98 3.13 0.12 15.69
C THR A 98 3.90 0.02 16.99
N VAL A 99 3.59 0.86 17.97
CA VAL A 99 4.28 0.88 19.27
C VAL A 99 3.58 -0.04 20.25
N LYS A 100 4.33 -0.94 20.89
CA LYS A 100 3.85 -1.76 21.99
C LYS A 100 4.44 -1.24 23.30
N LEU A 101 3.60 -0.58 24.09
CA LEU A 101 3.94 -0.19 25.45
C LEU A 101 3.69 -1.41 26.35
N GLN A 102 4.72 -1.89 27.05
CA GLN A 102 4.50 -2.86 28.12
C GLN A 102 3.75 -2.14 29.25
N SER A 103 2.50 -2.58 29.48
CA SER A 103 1.64 -2.15 30.59
C SER A 103 2.00 -2.86 31.89
#